data_AF-A0A6N8JDN7-F1
#
_entry.id   AF-A0A6N8JDN7-F1
#
_cell.length_a   1.000
_cell.length_b   1.000
_cell.length_c   1.000
_cell.angle_alpha   90.00
_cell.angle_beta   90.00
_cell.angle_gamma   90.00
#
_symmetry.space_group_name_H-M   'P 1'
#
loop_
_entity.id
_entity.type
_entity.pdbx_description
1 polymer ?
#
loop_
_entity_poly.entity_id
_entity_poly.type
_entity_poly.pdbx_seq_one_letter_code
_entity_poly.pdbx_strand_id
1 'polypeptide(L)'
;MRQRIRNILILMCVCILSIYLFQGYWLYNSYHIQLDQFGKDINESLRTAIFNKQFADVRRYFRRYGRERDSLHDVPPPPPGEDWHRFTDTGTRNGDAPNRKYADTLARQISDLILLNNMYGDSIKLVKLDSVYSSELHNRQITTDFELDTFHISFNGLARDGFRDSLRRRSPLKTSKIPFNPASNLFVQAVFKSPLQYILAKMIWTLVGTLLLLVLVTICFIYMLRTILKQKKLSEIKNDFINNMTHELKTPIATVYAAVEAMQNFNALNDQKKTQNYLDISKQELQRLSDLVEKVLHIASEENEEIEIYREETDLNDVIDTIITNHQLKTNRPVQFRYDNLLGDRLVFVDKTHISNAISNLVDNAIKYSGEHPAVSIRCSIENGTLTIRVKDNGIGIPKMYQENIFDAFFRVPTGNLHNVKGFGLGLSYVKKIIMLHGGTITVTSEQEKGSEFIIHLPL
;
A
#
# COMPACT_ATOMS: atom_id res chain seq x y z
N MET A 1 -3.84 -13.18 -25.01
CA MET A 1 -4.04 -12.29 -23.84
C MET A 1 -3.52 -12.88 -22.52
N ARG A 2 -3.87 -14.12 -22.14
CA ARG A 2 -3.40 -14.80 -20.91
C ARG A 2 -1.87 -14.76 -20.70
N GLN A 3 -1.10 -14.98 -21.76
CA GLN A 3 0.37 -14.98 -21.68
C GLN A 3 0.94 -13.58 -21.44
N ARG A 4 0.35 -12.53 -22.02
CA ARG A 4 0.75 -11.13 -21.76
C ARG A 4 0.46 -10.72 -20.31
N ILE A 5 -0.73 -11.05 -19.79
CA ILE A 5 -1.11 -10.78 -18.39
C ILE A 5 -0.18 -11.55 -17.42
N ARG A 6 0.10 -12.82 -17.70
CA ARG A 6 1.03 -13.62 -16.91
C ARG A 6 2.44 -13.01 -16.91
N ASN A 7 2.93 -12.57 -18.07
CA ASN A 7 4.24 -11.94 -18.18
C ASN A 7 4.29 -10.60 -17.42
N ILE A 8 3.23 -9.80 -17.47
CA ILE A 8 3.10 -8.55 -16.69
C ILE A 8 3.14 -8.86 -15.19
N LEU A 9 2.35 -9.83 -14.72
CA LEU A 9 2.35 -10.23 -13.31
C LEU A 9 3.72 -10.75 -12.83
N ILE A 10 4.40 -11.55 -13.65
CA ILE A 10 5.76 -12.03 -13.35
C ILE A 10 6.73 -10.86 -13.24
N LEU A 11 6.73 -9.95 -14.23
CA LEU A 11 7.58 -8.76 -14.24
C LEU A 11 7.34 -7.90 -13.00
N MET A 12 6.09 -7.69 -12.61
CA MET A 12 5.72 -6.95 -11.41
C MET A 12 6.22 -7.60 -10.13
N CYS A 13 6.02 -8.91 -9.96
CA CYS A 13 6.53 -9.63 -8.80
C CYS A 13 8.06 -9.52 -8.70
N VAL A 14 8.76 -9.61 -9.84
CA VAL A 14 10.21 -9.41 -9.91
C VAL A 14 10.61 -7.99 -9.52
N CYS A 15 9.88 -6.96 -9.97
CA CYS A 15 10.13 -5.57 -9.59
C CYS A 15 9.94 -5.35 -8.08
N ILE A 16 8.85 -5.87 -7.50
CA ILE A 16 8.57 -5.73 -6.05
C ILE A 16 9.63 -6.45 -5.23
N LEU A 17 9.99 -7.67 -5.63
CA LEU A 17 11.03 -8.43 -4.96
C LEU A 17 12.39 -7.72 -5.06
N SER A 18 12.70 -7.12 -6.21
CA SER A 18 13.90 -6.28 -6.38
C SER A 18 13.89 -5.06 -5.47
N ILE A 19 12.75 -4.37 -5.34
CA ILE A 19 12.60 -3.23 -4.42
C ILE A 19 12.79 -3.68 -2.97
N TYR A 20 12.23 -4.82 -2.58
CA TYR A 20 12.34 -5.34 -1.21
C TYR A 20 13.77 -5.73 -0.88
N LEU A 21 14.47 -6.40 -1.81
CA LEU A 21 15.89 -6.71 -1.68
C LEU A 21 16.74 -5.45 -1.58
N PHE A 22 16.47 -4.45 -2.43
CA PHE A 22 17.18 -3.17 -2.40
C PHE A 22 16.99 -2.43 -1.07
N GLN A 23 15.75 -2.36 -0.57
CA GLN A 23 15.43 -1.75 0.72
C GLN A 23 16.08 -2.51 1.89
N GLY A 24 16.08 -3.84 1.84
CA GLY A 24 16.79 -4.67 2.83
C GLY A 24 18.29 -4.43 2.83
N TYR A 25 18.91 -4.37 1.65
CA TYR A 25 20.32 -4.03 1.49
C TYR A 25 20.63 -2.61 2.00
N TRP A 26 19.79 -1.64 1.66
CA TRP A 26 19.94 -0.25 2.10
C TRP A 26 19.88 -0.14 3.63
N LEU A 27 18.92 -0.83 4.26
CA LEU A 27 18.76 -0.84 5.71
C LEU A 27 19.96 -1.51 6.40
N TYR A 28 20.44 -2.63 5.85
CA TYR A 28 21.65 -3.31 6.32
C TYR A 28 22.88 -2.39 6.24
N ASN A 29 23.09 -1.75 5.09
CA ASN A 29 24.20 -0.82 4.90
C ASN A 29 24.10 0.39 5.84
N SER A 30 22.90 0.96 5.99
CA SER A 30 22.65 2.06 6.92
C SER A 30 22.94 1.67 8.38
N TYR A 31 22.62 0.43 8.78
CA TYR A 31 22.96 -0.09 10.10
C TYR A 31 24.48 -0.17 10.31
N HIS A 32 25.21 -0.71 9.33
CA HIS A 32 26.67 -0.80 9.40
C HIS A 32 27.34 0.57 9.46
N ILE A 33 26.88 1.54 8.66
CA ILE A 33 27.39 2.92 8.69
C ILE A 33 27.19 3.55 10.07
N GLN A 34 26.01 3.38 10.68
CA GLN A 34 25.72 3.92 12.00
C GLN A 34 26.53 3.21 13.10
N LEU A 35 26.77 1.90 12.97
CA LEU A 35 27.62 1.14 13.87
C LEU A 35 29.09 1.60 13.82
N ASP A 36 29.62 1.84 12.62
CA ASP A 36 30.98 2.35 12.43
C ASP A 36 31.14 3.78 12.94
N GLN A 37 30.14 4.65 12.68
CA GLN A 37 30.10 6.01 13.23
C GLN A 37 30.10 5.99 14.76
N PHE A 38 29.26 5.16 15.37
CA PHE A 38 29.22 4.99 16.81
C PHE A 38 30.57 4.54 17.37
N GLY A 39 31.24 3.57 16.72
CA GLY A 39 32.61 3.16 17.11
C GLY A 39 33.63 4.31 17.05
N LYS A 40 33.57 5.18 16.03
CA LYS A 40 34.42 6.37 15.93
C LYS A 40 34.11 7.38 17.03
N ASP A 41 32.83 7.68 17.25
CA ASP A 41 32.37 8.67 18.22
C ASP A 41 32.80 8.31 19.64
N ILE A 42 32.64 7.03 20.03
CA ILE A 42 33.07 6.56 21.35
C ILE A 42 34.59 6.69 21.52
N ASN A 43 35.37 6.26 20.52
CA ASN A 43 36.83 6.31 20.57
C ASN A 43 37.34 7.74 20.73
N GLU A 44 36.75 8.68 19.99
CA GLU A 44 37.11 10.10 20.06
C GLU A 44 36.68 10.73 21.39
N SER A 45 35.50 10.35 21.91
CA SER A 45 35.00 10.78 23.22
C SER A 45 35.94 10.33 24.33
N LEU A 46 36.40 9.07 24.28
CA LEU A 46 37.32 8.54 25.29
C LEU A 46 38.69 9.25 25.22
N ARG A 47 39.21 9.47 24.00
CA ARG A 47 40.46 10.24 23.80
C ARG A 47 40.34 11.64 24.38
N THR A 48 39.24 12.33 24.09
CA THR A 48 38.97 13.69 24.55
C THR A 48 38.83 13.75 26.07
N ALA A 49 38.10 12.81 26.67
CA ALA A 49 37.93 12.72 28.13
C ALA A 49 39.26 12.49 28.84
N ILE A 50 40.10 11.58 28.34
CA ILE A 50 41.45 11.31 28.89
C ILE A 50 42.31 12.56 28.81
N PHE A 51 42.34 13.23 27.65
CA PHE A 51 43.13 14.44 27.45
C PHE A 51 42.66 15.58 28.36
N ASN A 52 41.35 15.86 28.40
CA ASN A 52 40.77 16.87 29.27
C ASN A 52 41.09 16.61 30.76
N LYS A 53 41.06 15.34 31.17
CA LYS A 53 41.39 14.93 32.53
C LYS A 53 42.87 15.16 32.87
N GLN A 54 43.79 14.70 32.02
CA GLN A 54 45.24 14.92 32.19
C GLN A 54 45.54 16.42 32.33
N PHE A 55 44.97 17.26 31.47
CA PHE A 55 45.14 18.71 31.52
C PHE A 55 44.53 19.39 32.75
N ALA A 56 43.39 18.89 33.24
CA ALA A 56 42.78 19.42 34.46
C ALA A 56 43.61 19.06 35.71
N ASP A 57 44.27 17.90 35.71
CA ASP A 57 45.19 17.49 36.77
C ASP A 57 46.49 18.31 36.73
N VAL A 58 47.07 18.55 35.54
CA VAL A 58 48.18 19.51 35.32
C VAL A 58 47.85 20.87 35.93
N ARG A 59 46.73 21.48 35.52
CA ARG A 59 46.36 22.83 35.96
C ARG A 59 46.14 22.92 37.47
N ARG A 60 45.58 21.87 38.09
CA ARG A 60 45.43 21.82 39.56
C ARG A 60 46.76 21.71 40.27
N TYR A 61 47.71 20.95 39.74
CA TYR A 61 49.06 20.86 40.29
C TYR A 61 49.76 22.24 40.27
N PHE A 62 49.79 22.91 39.12
CA PHE A 62 50.40 24.24 39.02
C PHE A 62 49.70 25.29 39.88
N ARG A 63 48.38 25.24 40.06
CA ARG A 63 47.70 26.14 41.00
C ARG A 63 48.07 25.88 42.47
N ARG A 64 48.37 24.63 42.83
CA ARG A 64 48.66 24.22 44.21
C ARG A 64 50.13 24.44 44.59
N TYR A 65 51.05 24.19 43.66
CA TYR A 65 52.50 24.26 43.90
C TYR A 65 53.19 25.44 43.19
N GLY A 66 52.57 26.01 42.15
CA GLY A 66 53.12 27.18 41.46
C GLY A 66 53.07 28.46 42.29
N ARG A 67 52.23 28.53 43.33
CA ARG A 67 52.16 29.68 44.25
C ARG A 67 53.38 29.82 45.17
N GLU A 68 54.17 28.77 45.37
CA GLU A 68 55.40 28.85 46.18
C GLU A 68 56.61 29.38 45.39
N ARG A 69 56.53 29.44 44.05
CA ARG A 69 57.65 29.88 43.21
C ARG A 69 57.75 31.40 43.03
N ASP A 70 56.66 32.13 43.25
CA ASP A 70 56.64 33.61 43.15
C ASP A 70 57.16 34.32 44.42
N SER A 71 57.49 33.58 45.48
CA SER A 71 58.02 34.12 46.75
C SER A 71 59.52 33.88 46.98
N LEU A 72 60.29 33.57 45.92
CA LEU A 72 61.75 33.41 45.96
C LEU A 72 62.38 34.23 44.81
N HIS A 73 62.31 35.55 44.93
CA HIS A 73 63.15 36.49 44.17
C HIS A 73 63.86 37.42 45.16
N ASP A 74 64.90 36.89 45.80
CA ASP A 74 66.04 37.68 46.27
C ASP A 74 67.30 37.02 45.71
N VAL A 75 67.70 37.44 44.52
CA VAL A 75 69.02 37.18 43.97
C VAL A 75 69.78 38.50 44.06
N PRO A 76 70.88 38.59 44.83
CA PRO A 76 71.66 39.82 44.89
C PRO A 76 72.32 40.10 43.54
N PRO A 77 72.54 41.37 43.16
CA PRO A 77 73.18 41.70 41.90
C PRO A 77 74.64 41.17 41.88
N PRO A 78 75.14 40.71 40.73
CA PRO A 78 76.52 40.25 40.62
C PRO A 78 77.51 41.41 40.83
N PRO A 79 78.71 41.15 41.37
CA PRO A 79 79.74 42.17 41.56
C PRO A 79 80.22 42.75 40.22
N PRO A 80 80.67 44.02 40.18
CA PRO A 80 81.04 44.66 38.93
C PRO A 80 82.39 44.15 38.44
N GLY A 81 82.39 43.56 37.25
CA GLY A 81 83.58 43.25 36.47
C GLY A 81 83.78 41.76 36.22
N GLU A 82 83.09 41.24 35.20
CA GLU A 82 83.61 40.18 34.32
C GLU A 82 82.69 40.05 33.09
N ASP A 83 83.30 40.19 31.91
CA ASP A 83 82.64 40.23 30.60
C ASP A 83 82.00 38.89 30.24
N TRP A 84 80.66 38.86 30.16
CA TRP A 84 79.93 37.77 29.53
C TRP A 84 79.93 37.96 28.01
N HIS A 85 80.51 37.01 27.29
CA HIS A 85 80.39 36.93 25.83
C HIS A 85 78.91 36.95 25.41
N ARG A 86 78.52 38.09 24.85
CA ARG A 86 77.25 38.34 24.20
C ARG A 86 77.19 37.53 22.90
N PHE A 87 76.56 36.35 22.92
CA PHE A 87 76.02 35.78 21.69
C PHE A 87 74.83 36.64 21.25
N THR A 88 75.11 37.64 20.42
CA THR A 88 74.08 38.32 19.63
C THR A 88 73.61 37.36 18.54
N ASP A 89 72.42 36.79 18.69
CA ASP A 89 71.76 36.13 17.55
C ASP A 89 71.20 37.21 16.62
N THR A 90 71.94 37.44 15.55
CA THR A 90 71.56 38.27 14.42
C THR A 90 70.51 37.55 13.59
N GLY A 91 69.31 38.11 13.56
CA GLY A 91 68.36 37.90 12.47
C GLY A 91 67.13 37.09 12.85
N THR A 92 66.00 37.76 13.03
CA THR A 92 64.70 37.17 12.65
C THR A 92 63.70 38.26 12.32
N ARG A 93 63.12 38.14 11.12
CA ARG A 93 62.05 38.95 10.56
C ARG A 93 60.79 38.87 11.44
N ASN A 94 60.07 39.99 11.53
CA ASN A 94 58.69 40.06 12.01
C ASN A 94 57.82 39.07 11.21
N GLY A 95 57.44 37.94 11.83
CA GLY A 95 56.56 36.93 11.23
C GLY A 95 56.20 35.75 12.14
N ASP A 96 57.08 35.35 13.06
CA ASP A 96 56.93 34.07 13.77
C ASP A 96 56.26 34.14 15.16
N ALA A 97 55.70 35.29 15.55
CA ALA A 97 55.06 35.46 16.86
C ALA A 97 53.89 34.49 17.16
N PRO A 98 52.97 34.16 16.22
CA PRO A 98 51.90 33.21 16.51
C PRO A 98 52.41 31.76 16.55
N ASN A 99 53.39 31.41 15.72
CA ASN A 99 53.91 30.05 15.62
C ASN A 99 54.84 29.70 16.81
N ARG A 100 55.63 30.68 17.29
CA ARG A 100 56.37 30.56 18.56
C ARG A 100 55.42 30.44 19.76
N LYS A 101 54.34 31.22 19.82
CA LYS A 101 53.33 31.07 20.89
C LYS A 101 52.68 29.69 20.88
N TYR A 102 52.35 29.16 19.70
CA TYR A 102 51.74 27.83 19.56
C TYR A 102 52.72 26.71 19.95
N ALA A 103 53.98 26.82 19.49
CA ALA A 103 55.07 25.92 19.84
C ALA A 103 55.42 25.99 21.34
N ASP A 104 55.42 27.18 21.95
CA ASP A 104 55.61 27.36 23.39
C ASP A 104 54.44 26.78 24.18
N THR A 105 53.18 26.93 23.73
CA THR A 105 52.04 26.26 24.37
C THR A 105 52.11 24.74 24.25
N LEU A 106 52.50 24.19 23.09
CA LEU A 106 52.66 22.74 22.90
C LEU A 106 53.85 22.20 23.68
N ALA A 107 55.00 22.89 23.67
CA ALA A 107 56.19 22.51 24.44
C ALA A 107 55.92 22.56 25.94
N ARG A 108 55.16 23.56 26.42
CA ARG A 108 54.73 23.66 27.81
C ARG A 108 53.73 22.55 28.15
N GLN A 109 52.78 22.24 27.27
CA GLN A 109 51.86 21.11 27.44
C GLN A 109 52.58 19.75 27.49
N ILE A 110 53.59 19.54 26.65
CA ILE A 110 54.41 18.33 26.62
C ILE A 110 55.30 18.25 27.87
N SER A 111 55.92 19.35 28.27
CA SER A 111 56.72 19.46 29.49
C SER A 111 55.88 19.19 30.74
N ASP A 112 54.65 19.73 30.78
CA ASP A 112 53.68 19.51 31.86
C ASP A 112 53.23 18.04 31.96
N LEU A 113 53.09 17.37 30.81
CA LEU A 113 52.78 15.93 30.72
C LEU A 113 53.94 15.06 31.20
N ILE A 114 55.18 15.43 30.86
CA ILE A 114 56.41 14.75 31.29
C ILE A 114 56.67 14.98 32.79
N LEU A 115 56.33 16.14 33.34
CA LEU A 115 56.48 16.42 34.79
C LEU A 115 55.48 15.63 35.65
N LEU A 116 54.27 15.36 35.16
CA LEU A 116 53.32 14.43 35.81
C LEU A 116 53.85 13.00 35.89
N ASN A 117 54.73 12.61 34.95
CA ASN A 117 55.26 11.27 34.79
C ASN A 117 56.08 10.79 36.00
N ASN A 118 56.77 11.70 36.68
CA ASN A 118 57.61 11.40 37.84
C ASN A 118 56.87 11.34 39.19
N MET A 119 55.55 11.59 39.21
CA MET A 119 54.81 11.83 40.47
C MET A 119 53.57 10.97 40.70
N TYR A 120 53.15 10.15 39.73
CA TYR A 120 52.02 9.24 39.94
C TYR A 120 52.50 7.86 40.40
N GLY A 121 52.41 7.61 41.71
CA GLY A 121 52.18 6.26 42.22
C GLY A 121 50.78 5.78 41.83
N ASP A 122 50.66 4.49 41.54
CA ASP A 122 49.59 3.74 40.84
C ASP A 122 48.09 3.93 41.22
N SER A 123 47.69 4.92 42.02
CA SER A 123 46.30 5.04 42.48
C SER A 123 45.56 6.27 41.91
N ILE A 124 45.14 6.17 40.65
CA ILE A 124 44.20 7.15 40.08
C ILE A 124 42.77 6.64 40.30
N LYS A 125 41.99 7.37 41.11
CA LYS A 125 40.57 7.07 41.36
C LYS A 125 39.75 7.22 40.07
N LEU A 126 39.37 6.10 39.45
CA LEU A 126 38.52 6.02 38.25
C LEU A 126 37.21 6.82 38.34
N VAL A 127 36.70 7.04 39.57
CA VAL A 127 35.45 7.76 39.89
C VAL A 127 35.32 9.12 39.19
N LYS A 128 36.43 9.81 38.90
CA LYS A 128 36.38 11.11 38.20
C LYS A 128 36.51 11.03 36.68
N LEU A 129 37.10 9.96 36.13
CA LEU A 129 37.21 9.78 34.67
C LEU A 129 35.87 9.35 34.09
N ASP A 130 35.14 8.50 34.81
CA ASP A 130 33.78 8.06 34.50
C ASP A 130 32.82 9.23 34.28
N SER A 131 32.78 10.19 35.21
CA SER A 131 31.93 11.38 35.11
C SER A 131 32.29 12.29 33.92
N VAL A 132 33.58 12.47 33.61
CA VAL A 132 34.02 13.29 32.46
C VAL A 132 33.65 12.61 31.15
N TYR A 133 33.86 11.30 31.07
CA TYR A 133 33.53 10.52 29.88
C TYR A 133 32.02 10.42 29.66
N SER A 134 31.23 10.23 30.73
CA SER A 134 29.77 10.29 30.69
C SER A 134 29.26 11.65 30.19
N SER A 135 29.87 12.76 30.63
CA SER A 135 29.53 14.11 30.14
C SER A 135 29.86 14.31 28.66
N GLU A 136 30.98 13.77 28.17
CA GLU A 136 31.36 13.84 26.75
C GLU A 136 30.41 13.01 25.87
N LEU A 137 30.02 11.82 26.34
CA LEU A 137 29.01 10.99 25.66
C LEU A 137 27.65 11.69 25.62
N HIS A 138 27.22 12.33 26.72
CA HIS A 138 25.96 13.07 26.77
C HIS A 138 25.96 14.28 25.84
N ASN A 139 27.07 15.04 25.77
CA ASN A 139 27.24 16.14 24.82
C ASN A 139 27.12 15.68 23.36
N ARG A 140 27.49 14.42 23.07
CA ARG A 140 27.34 13.78 21.76
C ARG A 140 26.03 12.99 21.60
N GLN A 141 25.08 13.16 22.52
CA GLN A 141 23.76 12.51 22.53
C GLN A 141 23.81 10.96 22.61
N ILE A 142 24.92 10.40 23.11
CA ILE A 142 25.09 8.96 23.32
C ILE A 142 24.62 8.60 24.74
N THR A 143 23.53 7.86 24.85
CA THR A 143 22.87 7.50 26.12
C THR A 143 23.05 6.03 26.54
N THR A 144 24.06 5.36 26.00
CA THR A 144 24.30 3.92 26.23
C THR A 144 25.13 3.66 27.48
N ASP A 145 24.72 2.69 28.29
CA ASP A 145 25.48 2.21 29.44
C ASP A 145 26.87 1.69 29.03
N PHE A 146 27.90 2.12 29.74
CA PHE A 146 29.28 1.71 29.54
C PHE A 146 29.93 1.29 30.86
N GLU A 147 30.91 0.39 30.77
CA GLU A 147 31.83 0.04 31.85
C GLU A 147 33.25 0.44 31.43
N LEU A 148 34.01 1.09 32.32
CA LEU A 148 35.41 1.47 32.07
C LEU A 148 36.34 0.44 32.70
N ASP A 149 37.18 -0.18 31.87
CA ASP A 149 38.22 -1.10 32.29
C ASP A 149 39.60 -0.44 32.17
N THR A 150 40.42 -0.56 33.21
CA THR A 150 41.84 -0.17 33.22
C THR A 150 42.73 -1.40 33.25
N PHE A 151 43.80 -1.41 32.45
CA PHE A 151 44.79 -2.48 32.48
C PHE A 151 46.20 -1.95 32.29
N HIS A 152 47.17 -2.61 32.95
CA HIS A 152 48.59 -2.34 32.79
C HIS A 152 49.19 -3.28 31.73
N ILE A 153 50.02 -2.76 30.83
CA ILE A 153 50.78 -3.57 29.88
C ILE A 153 52.22 -3.70 30.40
N SER A 154 52.58 -4.83 31.02
CA SER A 154 53.99 -5.11 31.35
C SER A 154 54.75 -5.53 30.08
N PHE A 155 55.72 -4.72 29.65
CA PHE A 155 56.67 -5.11 28.61
C PHE A 155 57.82 -5.89 29.26
N ASN A 156 57.61 -7.18 29.57
CA ASN A 156 58.68 -8.08 29.98
C ASN A 156 59.14 -8.91 28.79
N GLY A 157 60.23 -8.48 28.15
CA GLY A 157 60.95 -9.24 27.14
C GLY A 157 60.23 -9.38 25.79
N LEU A 158 60.99 -9.74 24.76
CA LEU A 158 60.57 -9.94 23.36
C LEU A 158 59.61 -11.16 23.15
N ALA A 159 58.75 -11.47 24.12
CA ALA A 159 57.69 -12.45 23.99
C ALA A 159 56.34 -11.72 23.91
N ARG A 160 55.78 -11.65 22.69
CA ARG A 160 54.34 -11.39 22.50
C ARG A 160 53.59 -12.57 23.12
N ASP A 161 53.21 -12.44 24.39
CA ASP A 161 52.38 -13.44 25.02
C ASP A 161 51.03 -13.57 24.29
N GLY A 162 50.70 -14.82 24.01
CA GLY A 162 49.73 -15.23 23.02
C GLY A 162 48.33 -14.66 23.23
N PHE A 163 47.77 -14.22 22.11
CA PHE A 163 46.38 -13.89 21.88
C PHE A 163 45.47 -15.09 22.28
N ARG A 164 45.03 -15.14 23.54
CA ARG A 164 43.96 -16.05 23.98
C ARG A 164 42.63 -15.29 24.02
N ASP A 165 42.13 -14.98 22.82
CA ASP A 165 40.75 -14.57 22.62
C ASP A 165 39.94 -15.83 22.23
N SER A 166 39.72 -16.70 23.22
CA SER A 166 38.92 -17.91 23.03
C SER A 166 37.64 -17.86 23.87
N LEU A 167 36.52 -17.86 23.13
CA LEU A 167 35.16 -18.30 23.50
C LEU A 167 34.11 -17.19 23.72
N ARG A 168 33.37 -16.94 22.63
CA ARG A 168 31.89 -16.95 22.57
C ARG A 168 31.15 -16.22 23.71
N ARG A 169 31.16 -14.90 23.64
CA ARG A 169 29.93 -14.07 23.70
C ARG A 169 30.07 -13.07 22.56
N ARG A 170 28.99 -12.59 21.93
CA ARG A 170 29.08 -11.44 21.01
C ARG A 170 29.93 -10.39 21.71
N SER A 171 31.15 -10.13 21.23
CA SER A 171 32.08 -9.27 21.93
C SER A 171 31.37 -7.93 22.11
N PRO A 172 31.18 -7.44 23.35
CA PRO A 172 30.58 -6.13 23.56
C PRO A 172 31.40 -5.11 22.77
N LEU A 173 30.75 -4.09 22.21
CA LEU A 173 31.47 -3.10 21.42
C LEU A 173 32.49 -2.43 22.34
N LYS A 174 33.79 -2.53 22.02
CA LYS A 174 34.88 -2.00 22.84
C LYS A 174 35.56 -0.85 22.13
N THR A 175 36.00 0.15 22.88
CA THR A 175 36.89 1.19 22.34
C THR A 175 38.27 0.62 22.04
N SER A 176 39.03 1.33 21.21
CA SER A 176 40.48 1.17 21.14
C SER A 176 41.10 1.40 22.51
N LYS A 177 42.21 0.70 22.76
CA LYS A 177 43.00 0.82 23.98
C LYS A 177 43.76 2.16 23.94
N ILE A 178 43.43 3.10 24.81
CA ILE A 178 44.07 4.44 24.81
C ILE A 178 45.02 4.54 26.01
N PRO A 179 46.30 4.93 25.81
CA PRO A 179 47.23 5.11 26.91
C PRO A 179 46.79 6.29 27.79
N PHE A 180 46.63 6.02 29.08
CA PHE A 180 46.31 7.02 30.10
C PHE A 180 47.56 7.50 30.84
N ASN A 181 48.54 6.61 31.04
CA ASN A 181 49.87 6.96 31.50
C ASN A 181 50.92 6.18 30.68
N PRO A 182 51.68 6.86 29.79
CA PRO A 182 52.70 6.20 28.97
C PRO A 182 53.85 5.56 29.74
N ALA A 183 54.19 6.02 30.96
CA ALA A 183 55.32 5.45 31.70
C ALA A 183 54.95 4.32 32.67
N SER A 184 53.71 4.27 33.15
CA SER A 184 53.22 3.11 33.92
C SER A 184 52.52 2.06 33.04
N ASN A 185 52.57 2.24 31.70
CA ASN A 185 51.85 1.43 30.71
C ASN A 185 50.38 1.21 31.07
N LEU A 186 49.72 2.23 31.62
CA LEU A 186 48.31 2.16 32.00
C LEU A 186 47.45 2.57 30.81
N PHE A 187 46.52 1.69 30.41
CA PHE A 187 45.58 1.90 29.32
C PHE A 187 44.14 1.83 29.84
N VAL A 188 43.26 2.57 29.18
CA VAL A 188 41.81 2.61 29.46
C VAL A 188 41.05 2.12 28.22
N GLN A 189 40.00 1.33 28.46
CA GLN A 189 39.05 0.87 27.46
C GLN A 189 37.63 0.97 28.02
N ALA A 190 36.68 1.42 27.20
CA ALA A 190 35.26 1.39 27.54
C ALA A 190 34.56 0.22 26.83
N VAL A 191 33.67 -0.45 27.54
CA VAL A 191 32.89 -1.61 27.07
C VAL A 191 31.40 -1.26 27.10
N PHE A 192 30.72 -1.42 25.96
CA PHE A 192 29.30 -1.09 25.81
C PHE A 192 28.44 -2.36 25.77
N LYS A 193 27.40 -2.42 26.61
CA LYS A 193 26.52 -3.61 26.73
C LYS A 193 25.63 -3.84 25.49
N SER A 194 25.09 -2.78 24.88
CA SER A 194 24.37 -2.86 23.59
C SER A 194 24.11 -1.47 22.98
N PRO A 195 24.61 -1.17 21.77
CA PRO A 195 24.34 0.10 21.11
C PRO A 195 23.07 0.13 20.26
N LEU A 196 22.28 -0.95 20.27
CA LEU A 196 21.15 -1.12 19.34
C LEU A 196 20.10 -0.01 19.45
N GLN A 197 19.73 0.40 20.67
CA GLN A 197 18.72 1.44 20.87
C GLN A 197 19.16 2.79 20.30
N TYR A 198 20.43 3.17 20.50
CA TYR A 198 20.99 4.40 19.94
C TYR A 198 21.06 4.36 18.42
N ILE A 199 21.51 3.24 17.85
CA ILE A 199 21.57 3.06 16.38
C ILE A 199 20.17 3.13 15.78
N LEU A 200 19.19 2.45 16.37
CA LEU A 200 17.79 2.49 15.92
C LEU A 200 17.19 3.90 16.01
N ALA A 201 17.49 4.65 17.08
CA ALA A 201 17.04 6.03 17.21
C ALA A 201 17.60 6.94 16.11
N LYS A 202 18.89 6.80 15.78
CA LYS A 202 19.50 7.52 14.64
C LYS A 202 18.95 7.09 13.28
N MET A 203 18.49 5.85 13.15
CA MET A 203 17.92 5.30 11.92
C MET A 203 16.41 5.50 11.77
N ILE A 204 15.75 6.19 12.70
CA ILE A 204 14.27 6.28 12.71
C ILE A 204 13.70 6.81 11.39
N TRP A 205 14.32 7.85 10.81
CA TRP A 205 13.88 8.43 9.55
C TRP A 205 14.07 7.48 8.36
N THR A 206 15.19 6.75 8.34
CA THR A 206 15.43 5.72 7.32
C THR A 206 14.43 4.58 7.44
N LEU A 207 14.15 4.12 8.66
CA LEU A 207 13.16 3.07 8.94
C LEU A 207 11.75 3.48 8.51
N VAL A 208 11.33 4.70 8.86
CA VAL A 208 10.02 5.25 8.47
C VAL A 208 9.93 5.40 6.95
N GLY A 209 10.98 5.92 6.29
CA GLY A 209 11.02 6.07 4.84
C GLY A 209 10.93 4.73 4.10
N THR A 210 11.70 3.73 4.53
CA THR A 210 11.64 2.37 3.98
C THR A 210 10.26 1.75 4.21
N LEU A 211 9.69 1.87 5.42
CA LEU A 211 8.37 1.33 5.72
C LEU A 211 7.27 1.97 4.85
N LEU A 212 7.28 3.30 4.72
CA LEU A 212 6.34 4.04 3.90
C LEU A 212 6.40 3.59 2.43
N LEU A 213 7.61 3.47 1.87
CA LEU A 213 7.80 3.00 0.51
C LEU A 213 7.27 1.57 0.31
N LEU A 214 7.55 0.65 1.25
CA LEU A 214 7.07 -0.73 1.19
C LEU A 214 5.53 -0.80 1.22
N VAL A 215 4.90 -0.01 2.10
CA VAL A 215 3.44 0.08 2.18
C VAL A 215 2.86 0.62 0.88
N LEU A 216 3.43 1.70 0.34
CA LEU A 216 2.98 2.32 -0.91
C LEU A 216 3.08 1.34 -2.10
N VAL A 217 4.22 0.65 -2.24
CA VAL A 217 4.42 -0.36 -3.30
C VAL A 217 3.41 -1.51 -3.15
N THR A 218 3.15 -1.96 -1.92
CA THR A 218 2.17 -3.02 -1.64
C THR A 218 0.75 -2.59 -2.04
N ILE A 219 0.33 -1.37 -1.67
CA ILE A 219 -0.99 -0.82 -2.01
C ILE A 219 -1.14 -0.70 -3.53
N CYS A 220 -0.14 -0.14 -4.22
CA CYS A 220 -0.14 -0.03 -5.68
C CYS A 220 -0.26 -1.40 -6.36
N PHE A 221 0.44 -2.41 -5.85
CA PHE A 221 0.35 -3.78 -6.36
C PHE A 221 -1.04 -4.37 -6.19
N ILE A 222 -1.63 -4.26 -5.00
CA ILE A 222 -2.98 -4.76 -4.71
C ILE A 222 -4.01 -4.06 -5.62
N TYR A 223 -3.91 -2.73 -5.76
CA TYR A 223 -4.78 -1.95 -6.63
C TYR A 223 -4.68 -2.41 -8.08
N MET A 224 -3.47 -2.56 -8.60
CA MET A 224 -3.25 -3.00 -9.99
C MET A 224 -3.76 -4.42 -10.21
N LEU A 225 -3.51 -5.34 -9.29
CA LEU A 225 -3.98 -6.72 -9.38
C LEU A 225 -5.51 -6.78 -9.41
N ARG A 226 -6.18 -6.02 -8.53
CA ARG A 226 -7.65 -5.89 -8.57
C ARG A 226 -8.15 -5.36 -9.90
N THR A 227 -7.49 -4.34 -10.46
CA THR A 227 -7.86 -3.76 -11.76
C THR A 227 -7.70 -4.76 -12.90
N ILE A 228 -6.58 -5.49 -12.96
CA ILE A 228 -6.34 -6.51 -13.99
C ILE A 228 -7.39 -7.63 -13.91
N LEU A 229 -7.72 -8.11 -12.70
CA LEU A 229 -8.73 -9.14 -12.53
C LEU A 229 -10.12 -8.68 -12.96
N LYS A 230 -10.50 -7.44 -12.60
CA LYS A 230 -11.77 -6.83 -13.04
C LYS A 230 -11.83 -6.70 -14.56
N GLN A 231 -10.77 -6.18 -15.19
CA GLN A 231 -10.70 -6.06 -16.65
C GLN A 231 -10.77 -7.41 -17.36
N LYS A 232 -10.11 -8.43 -16.81
CA LYS A 232 -10.17 -9.79 -17.36
C LYS A 232 -11.57 -10.38 -17.26
N LYS A 233 -12.24 -10.26 -16.10
CA LYS A 233 -13.63 -10.70 -15.91
C LYS A 233 -14.55 -10.02 -16.92
N LEU A 234 -14.44 -8.70 -17.06
CA LEU A 234 -15.23 -7.93 -18.02
C LEU A 234 -14.96 -8.35 -19.47
N SER A 235 -13.70 -8.62 -19.83
CA SER A 235 -13.34 -9.08 -21.17
C SER A 235 -13.88 -10.48 -21.48
N GLU A 236 -13.83 -11.41 -20.54
CA GLU A 236 -14.41 -12.75 -20.70
C GLU A 236 -15.93 -12.65 -20.90
N ILE A 237 -16.60 -11.87 -20.05
CA ILE A 237 -18.03 -11.58 -20.15
C ILE A 237 -18.40 -10.93 -21.51
N LYS A 238 -17.65 -9.93 -21.99
CA LYS A 238 -17.87 -9.31 -23.31
C LYS A 238 -17.70 -10.30 -24.46
N ASN A 239 -16.69 -11.17 -24.39
CA ASN A 239 -16.47 -12.20 -25.41
C ASN A 239 -17.62 -13.21 -25.45
N ASP A 240 -18.12 -13.64 -24.29
CA ASP A 240 -19.27 -14.54 -24.19
C ASP A 240 -20.53 -13.90 -24.78
N PHE A 241 -20.74 -12.60 -24.54
CA PHE A 241 -21.81 -11.85 -25.20
C PHE A 241 -21.67 -11.85 -26.73
N ILE A 242 -20.49 -11.52 -27.27
CA ILE A 242 -20.26 -11.49 -28.73
C ILE A 242 -20.50 -12.87 -29.35
N ASN A 243 -20.01 -13.94 -28.70
CA ASN A 243 -20.20 -15.30 -29.16
C ASN A 243 -21.68 -15.71 -29.18
N ASN A 244 -22.41 -15.40 -28.10
CA ASN A 244 -23.85 -15.65 -28.01
C ASN A 244 -24.64 -14.84 -29.04
N MET A 245 -24.32 -13.56 -29.20
CA MET A 245 -24.97 -12.68 -30.18
C MET A 245 -24.74 -13.19 -31.62
N THR A 246 -23.52 -13.65 -31.92
CA THR A 246 -23.21 -14.25 -33.22
C THR A 246 -24.08 -15.48 -33.49
N HIS A 247 -24.30 -16.32 -32.47
CA HIS A 247 -25.16 -17.49 -32.60
C HIS A 247 -26.64 -17.10 -32.80
N GLU A 248 -27.15 -16.19 -31.97
CA GLU A 248 -28.54 -15.69 -32.06
C GLU A 248 -28.85 -14.95 -33.36
N LEU A 249 -27.84 -14.33 -34.00
CA LEU A 249 -27.97 -13.74 -35.34
C LEU A 249 -27.91 -14.78 -36.46
N LYS A 250 -27.07 -15.82 -36.34
CA LYS A 250 -26.93 -16.85 -37.37
C LYS A 250 -28.19 -17.68 -37.57
N THR A 251 -28.91 -18.01 -36.49
CA THR A 251 -30.13 -18.83 -36.56
C THR A 251 -31.23 -18.23 -37.44
N PRO A 252 -31.72 -16.98 -37.22
CA PRO A 252 -32.75 -16.38 -38.07
C PRO A 252 -32.27 -16.23 -39.51
N ILE A 253 -31.00 -15.89 -39.74
CA ILE A 253 -30.42 -15.81 -41.09
C ILE A 253 -30.49 -17.17 -41.81
N ALA A 254 -30.12 -18.25 -41.13
CA ALA A 254 -30.18 -19.60 -41.70
C ALA A 254 -31.63 -20.05 -41.97
N THR A 255 -32.58 -19.71 -41.09
CA THR A 255 -34.00 -20.03 -41.28
C THR A 255 -34.60 -19.28 -42.46
N VAL A 256 -34.31 -17.98 -42.59
CA VAL A 256 -34.74 -17.17 -43.75
C VAL A 256 -34.10 -17.71 -45.03
N TYR A 257 -32.81 -18.05 -45.00
CA TYR A 257 -32.12 -18.64 -46.17
C TYR A 257 -32.79 -19.95 -46.60
N ALA A 258 -33.06 -20.86 -45.66
CA ALA A 258 -33.73 -22.12 -45.95
C ALA A 258 -35.16 -21.94 -46.48
N ALA A 259 -35.92 -20.95 -45.95
CA ALA A 259 -37.25 -20.63 -46.45
C ALA A 259 -37.21 -20.09 -47.89
N VAL A 260 -36.23 -19.23 -48.22
CA VAL A 260 -36.01 -18.71 -49.57
C VAL A 260 -35.57 -19.82 -50.52
N GLU A 261 -34.64 -20.68 -50.10
CA GLU A 261 -34.18 -21.84 -50.88
C GLU A 261 -35.32 -22.83 -51.16
N ALA A 262 -36.17 -23.08 -50.15
CA ALA A 262 -37.37 -23.90 -50.28
C ALA A 262 -38.35 -23.33 -51.31
N MET A 263 -38.53 -22.00 -51.32
CA MET A 263 -39.34 -21.30 -52.32
C MET A 263 -38.78 -21.46 -53.74
N GLN A 264 -37.46 -21.27 -53.91
CA GLN A 264 -36.81 -21.29 -55.22
C GLN A 264 -36.67 -22.69 -55.83
N ASN A 265 -36.29 -23.70 -55.04
CA ASN A 265 -35.82 -24.99 -55.56
C ASN A 265 -36.84 -26.14 -55.47
N PHE A 266 -37.92 -26.00 -54.69
CA PHE A 266 -38.85 -27.11 -54.42
C PHE A 266 -40.27 -26.87 -54.93
N ASN A 267 -40.42 -26.11 -56.02
CA ASN A 267 -41.73 -25.77 -56.63
C ASN A 267 -42.74 -25.14 -55.65
N ALA A 268 -42.28 -24.60 -54.52
CA ALA A 268 -43.18 -24.00 -53.55
C ALA A 268 -43.88 -22.76 -54.11
N LEU A 269 -43.28 -22.06 -55.09
CA LEU A 269 -43.92 -21.00 -55.87
C LEU A 269 -45.21 -21.43 -56.58
N ASN A 270 -45.37 -22.72 -56.89
CA ASN A 270 -46.58 -23.27 -57.51
C ASN A 270 -47.66 -23.66 -56.49
N ASP A 271 -47.34 -23.65 -55.19
CA ASP A 271 -48.23 -23.93 -54.08
C ASP A 271 -48.40 -22.66 -53.23
N GLN A 272 -49.50 -21.95 -53.46
CA GLN A 272 -49.80 -20.69 -52.80
C GLN A 272 -49.77 -20.79 -51.26
N LYS A 273 -50.16 -21.93 -50.69
CA LYS A 273 -50.19 -22.13 -49.24
C LYS A 273 -48.79 -22.31 -48.66
N LYS A 274 -47.92 -23.06 -49.35
CA LYS A 274 -46.50 -23.20 -48.96
C LYS A 274 -45.72 -21.89 -49.13
N THR A 275 -45.96 -21.17 -50.23
CA THR A 275 -45.35 -19.85 -50.46
C THR A 275 -45.72 -18.89 -49.32
N GLN A 276 -47.00 -18.79 -48.96
CA GLN A 276 -47.43 -17.90 -47.89
C GLN A 276 -46.79 -18.28 -46.55
N ASN A 277 -46.73 -19.56 -46.20
CA ASN A 277 -46.07 -20.03 -44.98
C ASN A 277 -44.58 -19.64 -44.93
N TYR A 278 -43.84 -19.83 -46.01
CA TYR A 278 -42.40 -19.48 -46.05
C TYR A 278 -42.17 -17.96 -45.99
N LEU A 279 -43.05 -17.16 -46.60
CA LEU A 279 -43.02 -15.70 -46.47
C LEU A 279 -43.32 -15.26 -45.04
N ASP A 280 -44.30 -15.87 -44.37
CA ASP A 280 -44.64 -15.55 -42.99
C ASP A 280 -43.50 -15.92 -42.02
N ILE A 281 -42.89 -17.10 -42.19
CA ILE A 281 -41.68 -17.49 -41.45
C ILE A 281 -40.56 -16.48 -41.66
N SER A 282 -40.30 -16.10 -42.92
CA SER A 282 -39.23 -15.16 -43.25
C SER A 282 -39.49 -13.79 -42.63
N LYS A 283 -40.73 -13.30 -42.68
CA LYS A 283 -41.13 -12.02 -42.08
C LYS A 283 -40.97 -12.03 -40.56
N GLN A 284 -41.36 -13.11 -39.89
CA GLN A 284 -41.21 -13.24 -38.45
C GLN A 284 -39.73 -13.26 -38.03
N GLU A 285 -38.88 -14.03 -38.72
CA GLU A 285 -37.44 -14.09 -38.40
C GLU A 285 -36.70 -12.78 -38.74
N LEU A 286 -37.10 -12.07 -39.81
CA LEU A 286 -36.58 -10.74 -40.12
C LEU A 286 -36.97 -9.70 -39.06
N GLN A 287 -38.22 -9.71 -38.59
CA GLN A 287 -38.65 -8.85 -37.49
C GLN A 287 -37.85 -9.15 -36.22
N ARG A 288 -37.69 -10.44 -35.89
CA ARG A 288 -36.88 -10.86 -34.74
C ARG A 288 -35.43 -10.40 -34.86
N LEU A 289 -34.84 -10.44 -36.06
CA LEU A 289 -33.49 -9.96 -36.32
C LEU A 289 -33.40 -8.44 -36.14
N SER A 290 -34.39 -7.69 -36.64
CA SER A 290 -34.49 -6.24 -36.44
C SER A 290 -34.52 -5.87 -34.96
N ASP A 291 -35.40 -6.51 -34.18
CA ASP A 291 -35.50 -6.31 -32.73
C ASP A 291 -34.17 -6.65 -32.00
N LEU A 292 -33.42 -7.63 -32.54
CA LEU A 292 -32.11 -8.03 -32.01
C LEU A 292 -31.07 -6.93 -32.24
N VAL A 293 -31.02 -6.38 -33.45
CA VAL A 293 -30.09 -5.30 -33.84
C VAL A 293 -30.39 -4.03 -33.06
N GLU A 294 -31.66 -3.66 -32.94
CA GLU A 294 -32.08 -2.48 -32.19
C GLU A 294 -31.69 -2.59 -30.71
N LYS A 295 -31.88 -3.76 -30.09
CA LYS A 295 -31.39 -4.03 -28.74
C LYS A 295 -29.88 -3.84 -28.63
N VAL A 296 -29.10 -4.40 -29.56
CA VAL A 296 -27.63 -4.28 -29.56
C VAL A 296 -27.18 -2.83 -29.72
N LEU A 297 -27.82 -2.06 -30.59
CA LEU A 297 -27.53 -0.63 -30.76
C LEU A 297 -27.84 0.17 -29.50
N HIS A 298 -29.00 -0.09 -28.88
CA HIS A 298 -29.38 0.54 -27.61
C HIS A 298 -28.38 0.25 -26.49
N ILE A 299 -27.84 -0.97 -26.45
CA ILE A 299 -26.80 -1.36 -25.50
C ILE A 299 -25.49 -0.59 -25.77
N ALA A 300 -25.12 -0.44 -27.03
CA ALA A 300 -23.89 0.25 -27.43
C ALA A 300 -23.97 1.77 -27.20
N SER A 301 -25.15 2.38 -27.32
CA SER A 301 -25.37 3.80 -27.00
C SER A 301 -25.38 4.04 -25.48
N GLU A 302 -26.03 3.17 -24.69
CA GLU A 302 -26.09 3.31 -23.23
C GLU A 302 -24.74 3.15 -22.49
N GLU A 303 -23.74 2.51 -23.11
CA GLU A 303 -22.36 2.43 -22.56
C GLU A 303 -21.61 3.76 -22.73
N ASN A 304 -22.01 4.62 -23.68
CA ASN A 304 -21.29 5.85 -24.04
C ASN A 304 -22.03 7.15 -23.68
N GLU A 305 -23.33 7.12 -23.45
CA GLU A 305 -24.12 8.31 -23.08
C GLU A 305 -24.37 8.41 -21.56
N GLU A 306 -24.26 9.63 -21.02
CA GLU A 306 -24.80 9.98 -19.70
C GLU A 306 -26.33 9.94 -19.80
N ILE A 307 -26.95 8.99 -19.11
CA ILE A 307 -28.41 8.92 -19.04
C ILE A 307 -28.89 10.07 -18.15
N GLU A 308 -29.57 11.04 -18.74
CA GLU A 308 -30.27 12.09 -17.99
C GLU A 308 -31.61 11.57 -17.46
N ILE A 309 -31.92 11.87 -16.20
CA ILE A 309 -33.16 11.44 -15.53
C ILE A 309 -34.13 12.61 -15.48
N TYR A 310 -35.32 12.42 -16.04
CA TYR A 310 -36.39 13.41 -16.06
C TYR A 310 -37.49 12.99 -15.10
N ARG A 311 -37.46 13.54 -13.87
CA ARG A 311 -38.42 13.18 -12.82
C ARG A 311 -39.73 13.94 -12.97
N GLU A 312 -40.84 13.23 -12.82
CA GLU A 312 -42.20 13.75 -12.82
C GLU A 312 -43.05 13.07 -11.74
N GLU A 313 -44.14 13.72 -11.33
CA GLU A 313 -45.13 13.10 -10.43
C GLU A 313 -45.83 11.95 -11.17
N THR A 314 -45.59 10.73 -10.70
CA THR A 314 -46.04 9.51 -11.36
C THR A 314 -46.91 8.68 -10.43
N ASP A 315 -48.04 8.19 -10.92
CA ASP A 315 -48.81 7.12 -10.26
C ASP A 315 -48.20 5.75 -10.64
N LEU A 316 -47.66 5.05 -9.64
CA LEU A 316 -47.07 3.72 -9.86
C LEU A 316 -48.12 2.64 -10.15
N ASN A 317 -49.39 2.84 -9.76
CA ASN A 317 -50.46 1.89 -10.05
C ASN A 317 -50.66 1.77 -11.56
N ASP A 318 -50.83 2.91 -12.24
CA ASP A 318 -50.99 2.98 -13.69
C ASP A 318 -49.81 2.33 -14.43
N VAL A 319 -48.59 2.58 -13.93
CA VAL A 319 -47.37 2.01 -14.50
C VAL A 319 -47.37 0.48 -14.37
N ILE A 320 -47.67 -0.04 -13.18
CA ILE A 320 -47.65 -1.48 -12.90
C ILE A 320 -48.78 -2.19 -13.64
N ASP A 321 -49.99 -1.63 -13.68
CA ASP A 321 -51.13 -2.19 -14.41
C ASP A 321 -50.84 -2.26 -15.91
N THR A 322 -50.20 -1.23 -16.46
CA THR A 322 -49.74 -1.24 -17.86
C THR A 322 -48.71 -2.35 -18.10
N ILE A 323 -47.75 -2.54 -17.18
CA ILE A 323 -46.74 -3.60 -17.28
C ILE A 323 -47.39 -5.00 -17.22
N ILE A 324 -48.30 -5.23 -16.27
CA ILE A 324 -49.02 -6.50 -16.11
C ILE A 324 -49.82 -6.81 -17.38
N THR A 325 -50.61 -5.85 -17.87
CA THR A 325 -51.43 -6.01 -19.07
C THR A 325 -50.58 -6.34 -20.30
N ASN A 326 -49.48 -5.60 -20.50
CA ASN A 326 -48.58 -5.82 -21.63
C ASN A 326 -47.92 -7.20 -21.60
N HIS A 327 -47.50 -7.67 -20.42
CA HIS A 327 -46.90 -9.01 -20.29
C HIS A 327 -47.92 -10.13 -20.43
N GLN A 328 -49.14 -9.94 -19.93
CA GLN A 328 -50.26 -10.88 -20.14
C GLN A 328 -50.59 -11.06 -21.62
N LEU A 329 -50.54 -10.00 -22.43
CA LEU A 329 -50.77 -10.07 -23.88
C LEU A 329 -49.60 -10.70 -24.66
N LYS A 330 -48.36 -10.54 -24.18
CA LYS A 330 -47.16 -11.04 -24.85
C LYS A 330 -46.87 -12.52 -24.59
N THR A 331 -47.30 -13.04 -23.44
CA THR A 331 -47.03 -14.43 -23.05
C THR A 331 -48.07 -15.40 -23.61
N ASN A 332 -47.62 -16.46 -24.28
CA ASN A 332 -48.50 -17.56 -24.69
C ASN A 332 -48.79 -18.55 -23.54
N ARG A 333 -48.31 -18.28 -22.32
CA ARG A 333 -48.49 -19.12 -21.13
C ARG A 333 -49.24 -18.37 -20.03
N PRO A 334 -50.17 -19.01 -19.29
CA PRO A 334 -50.86 -18.35 -18.19
C PRO A 334 -49.88 -17.98 -17.08
N VAL A 335 -49.79 -16.68 -16.76
CA VAL A 335 -48.96 -16.13 -15.68
C VAL A 335 -49.87 -15.63 -14.57
N GLN A 336 -49.60 -16.04 -13.33
CA GLN A 336 -50.31 -15.53 -12.16
C GLN A 336 -49.62 -14.27 -11.65
N PHE A 337 -50.30 -13.12 -11.78
CA PHE A 337 -49.84 -11.86 -11.19
C PHE A 337 -50.56 -11.58 -9.87
N ARG A 338 -49.81 -11.15 -8.86
CA ARG A 338 -50.36 -10.57 -7.64
C ARG A 338 -49.74 -9.19 -7.43
N TYR A 339 -50.57 -8.14 -7.46
CA TYR A 339 -50.13 -6.78 -7.16
C TYR A 339 -50.68 -6.33 -5.81
N ASP A 340 -49.78 -6.07 -4.86
CA ASP A 340 -50.10 -5.53 -3.53
C ASP A 340 -49.68 -4.05 -3.48
N ASN A 341 -50.63 -3.12 -3.67
CA ASN A 341 -50.37 -1.69 -3.51
C ASN A 341 -50.59 -1.24 -2.05
N LEU A 342 -49.52 -0.80 -1.37
CA LEU A 342 -49.57 -0.18 -0.04
C LEU A 342 -49.30 1.33 -0.07
N LEU A 343 -49.25 1.94 -1.26
CA LEU A 343 -49.06 3.37 -1.48
C LEU A 343 -50.37 4.17 -1.36
N GLY A 344 -51.51 3.53 -1.66
CA GLY A 344 -52.77 4.22 -1.93
C GLY A 344 -52.70 5.02 -3.23
N ASP A 345 -53.25 6.24 -3.23
CA ASP A 345 -53.31 7.17 -4.36
C ASP A 345 -52.12 8.17 -4.38
N ARG A 346 -51.01 7.81 -3.75
CA ARG A 346 -49.84 8.71 -3.64
C ARG A 346 -49.03 8.72 -4.92
N LEU A 347 -48.78 9.92 -5.46
CA LEU A 347 -47.83 10.15 -6.53
C LEU A 347 -46.39 10.12 -5.99
N VAL A 348 -45.46 9.61 -6.80
CA VAL A 348 -44.02 9.56 -6.50
C VAL A 348 -43.24 10.35 -7.54
N PHE A 349 -42.16 11.01 -7.11
CA PHE A 349 -41.36 11.87 -7.99
C PHE A 349 -40.21 11.08 -8.62
N VAL A 350 -40.47 10.48 -9.79
CA VAL A 350 -39.55 9.56 -10.47
C VAL A 350 -39.58 9.77 -11.98
N ASP A 351 -38.59 9.24 -12.70
CA ASP A 351 -38.67 9.16 -14.16
C ASP A 351 -39.55 7.97 -14.56
N LYS A 352 -40.76 8.29 -15.01
CA LYS A 352 -41.79 7.31 -15.37
C LYS A 352 -41.29 6.30 -16.41
N THR A 353 -40.57 6.76 -17.43
CA THR A 353 -40.13 5.91 -18.54
C THR A 353 -39.07 4.93 -18.07
N HIS A 354 -38.05 5.42 -17.37
CA HIS A 354 -36.95 4.61 -16.89
C HIS A 354 -37.36 3.64 -15.78
N ILE A 355 -38.23 4.07 -14.84
CA ILE A 355 -38.75 3.18 -13.80
C ILE A 355 -39.68 2.11 -14.39
N SER A 356 -40.56 2.47 -15.33
CA SER A 356 -41.41 1.49 -16.03
C SER A 356 -40.56 0.42 -16.73
N ASN A 357 -39.52 0.84 -17.45
CA ASN A 357 -38.59 -0.08 -18.11
C ASN A 357 -37.83 -0.94 -17.11
N ALA A 358 -37.40 -0.39 -15.96
CA ALA A 358 -36.71 -1.14 -14.93
C ALA A 358 -37.61 -2.23 -14.31
N ILE A 359 -38.84 -1.90 -13.94
CA ILE A 359 -39.81 -2.86 -13.39
C ILE A 359 -40.18 -3.90 -14.45
N SER A 360 -40.41 -3.48 -15.69
CA SER A 360 -40.71 -4.40 -16.80
C SER A 360 -39.59 -5.41 -17.04
N ASN A 361 -38.32 -5.00 -16.91
CA ASN A 361 -37.17 -5.92 -16.97
C ASN A 361 -37.16 -6.95 -15.83
N LEU A 362 -37.52 -6.54 -14.60
CA LEU A 362 -37.64 -7.47 -13.47
C LEU A 362 -38.78 -8.47 -13.67
N VAL A 363 -39.92 -8.02 -14.18
CA VAL A 363 -41.08 -8.87 -14.48
C VAL A 363 -40.78 -9.83 -15.63
N ASP A 364 -40.12 -9.37 -16.70
CA ASP A 364 -39.70 -10.23 -17.81
C ASP A 364 -38.74 -11.33 -17.34
N ASN A 365 -37.79 -10.98 -16.46
CA ASN A 365 -36.91 -11.97 -15.83
C ASN A 365 -37.69 -12.97 -14.96
N ALA A 366 -38.62 -12.47 -14.13
CA ALA A 366 -39.46 -13.32 -13.29
C ALA A 366 -40.23 -14.36 -14.13
N ILE A 367 -40.78 -13.97 -15.29
CA ILE A 367 -41.49 -14.88 -16.19
C ILE A 367 -40.52 -15.85 -16.90
N LYS A 368 -39.40 -15.34 -17.42
CA LYS A 368 -38.41 -16.13 -18.19
C LYS A 368 -37.74 -17.23 -17.39
N TYR A 369 -37.46 -16.99 -16.11
CA TYR A 369 -36.75 -17.93 -15.24
C TYR A 369 -37.70 -18.75 -14.35
N SER A 370 -39.01 -18.63 -14.59
CA SER A 370 -40.03 -19.47 -13.98
C SER A 370 -40.33 -20.72 -14.81
N GLY A 371 -40.87 -21.75 -14.15
CA GLY A 371 -41.28 -23.01 -14.80
C GLY A 371 -42.55 -22.88 -15.65
N GLU A 372 -43.34 -23.94 -15.71
CA GLU A 372 -44.58 -23.96 -16.51
C GLU A 372 -45.68 -23.02 -15.97
N HIS A 373 -45.65 -22.71 -14.68
CA HIS A 373 -46.62 -21.84 -14.01
C HIS A 373 -45.93 -20.65 -13.32
N PRO A 374 -45.58 -19.59 -14.08
CA PRO A 374 -44.95 -18.40 -13.51
C PRO A 374 -45.92 -17.68 -12.57
N ALA A 375 -45.46 -17.41 -11.35
CA ALA A 375 -46.16 -16.60 -10.37
C ALA A 375 -45.28 -15.41 -9.99
N VAL A 376 -45.77 -14.20 -10.30
CA VAL A 376 -45.05 -12.94 -10.06
C VAL A 376 -45.85 -12.09 -9.08
N SER A 377 -45.24 -11.78 -7.94
CA SER A 377 -45.81 -10.87 -6.94
C SER A 377 -45.07 -9.54 -6.98
N ILE A 378 -45.80 -8.45 -7.22
CA ILE A 378 -45.29 -7.08 -7.15
C ILE A 378 -45.88 -6.42 -5.90
N ARG A 379 -45.04 -5.81 -5.07
CA ARG A 379 -45.48 -5.07 -3.89
C ARG A 379 -44.81 -3.71 -3.83
N CYS A 380 -45.59 -2.67 -3.61
CA CYS A 380 -45.08 -1.31 -3.45
C CYS A 380 -45.50 -0.76 -2.09
N SER A 381 -44.54 -0.24 -1.32
CA SER A 381 -44.79 0.41 -0.02
C SER A 381 -43.90 1.63 0.17
N ILE A 382 -44.29 2.52 1.08
CA ILE A 382 -43.42 3.62 1.55
C ILE A 382 -43.15 3.40 3.03
N GLU A 383 -41.88 3.30 3.38
CA GLU A 383 -41.41 3.12 4.76
C GLU A 383 -40.36 4.20 5.04
N ASN A 384 -40.60 5.03 6.07
CA ASN A 384 -39.66 6.09 6.50
C ASN A 384 -39.18 7.03 5.38
N GLY A 385 -40.08 7.43 4.46
CA GLY A 385 -39.73 8.31 3.33
C GLY A 385 -38.94 7.63 2.21
N THR A 386 -38.85 6.30 2.23
CA THR A 386 -38.25 5.50 1.15
C THR A 386 -39.32 4.66 0.46
N LEU A 387 -39.45 4.82 -0.85
CA LEU A 387 -40.28 3.96 -1.69
C LEU A 387 -39.59 2.61 -1.86
N THR A 388 -40.28 1.54 -1.49
CA THR A 388 -39.80 0.16 -1.62
C THR A 388 -40.68 -0.59 -2.63
N ILE A 389 -40.05 -1.12 -3.68
CA ILE A 389 -40.70 -1.94 -4.70
C ILE A 389 -40.09 -3.34 -4.63
N ARG A 390 -40.92 -4.36 -4.43
CA ARG A 390 -40.53 -5.77 -4.38
C ARG A 390 -41.13 -6.52 -5.55
N VAL A 391 -40.29 -7.22 -6.31
CA VAL A 391 -40.71 -8.12 -7.39
C VAL A 391 -40.24 -9.52 -7.02
N LYS A 392 -41.18 -10.41 -6.71
CA LYS A 392 -40.92 -11.79 -6.29
C LYS A 392 -41.43 -12.78 -7.32
N ASP A 393 -40.60 -13.77 -7.64
CA ASP A 393 -40.90 -14.88 -8.54
C ASP A 393 -40.86 -16.25 -7.82
N ASN A 394 -41.39 -17.28 -8.48
CA ASN A 394 -41.32 -18.68 -8.07
C ASN A 394 -40.38 -19.51 -8.98
N GLY A 395 -39.35 -18.87 -9.54
CA GLY A 395 -38.47 -19.49 -10.52
C GLY A 395 -37.37 -20.37 -9.94
N ILE A 396 -36.39 -20.69 -10.78
CA ILE A 396 -35.26 -21.59 -10.44
C ILE A 396 -34.34 -21.06 -9.34
N GLY A 397 -34.46 -19.76 -8.98
CA GLY A 397 -33.60 -19.09 -8.01
C GLY A 397 -32.16 -18.85 -8.50
N ILE A 398 -31.37 -18.18 -7.66
CA ILE A 398 -30.02 -17.71 -7.99
C ILE A 398 -29.05 -18.20 -6.91
N PRO A 399 -28.02 -19.00 -7.27
CA PRO A 399 -27.01 -19.44 -6.31
C PRO A 399 -26.31 -18.26 -5.63
N LYS A 400 -26.07 -18.37 -4.32
CA LYS A 400 -25.52 -17.28 -3.49
C LYS A 400 -24.22 -16.68 -4.04
N MET A 401 -23.36 -17.50 -4.65
CA MET A 401 -22.10 -17.06 -5.25
C MET A 401 -22.25 -16.10 -6.45
N TYR A 402 -23.44 -16.05 -7.07
CA TYR A 402 -23.70 -15.23 -8.23
C TYR A 402 -24.56 -13.99 -7.95
N GLN A 403 -25.20 -13.90 -6.77
CA GLN A 403 -26.15 -12.83 -6.43
C GLN A 403 -25.55 -11.41 -6.50
N GLU A 404 -24.24 -11.25 -6.21
CA GLU A 404 -23.57 -9.95 -6.38
C GLU A 404 -23.31 -9.61 -7.86
N ASN A 405 -23.08 -10.63 -8.68
CA ASN A 405 -22.64 -10.48 -10.07
C ASN A 405 -23.81 -10.35 -11.05
N ILE A 406 -25.04 -10.70 -10.68
CA ILE A 406 -26.20 -10.65 -11.60
C ILE A 406 -26.50 -9.25 -12.13
N PHE A 407 -26.01 -8.21 -11.46
CA PHE A 407 -26.14 -6.83 -11.90
C PHE A 407 -24.94 -6.33 -12.73
N ASP A 408 -23.90 -7.15 -12.91
CA ASP A 408 -22.79 -6.82 -13.81
C ASP A 408 -23.29 -6.90 -15.26
N ALA A 409 -22.91 -5.93 -16.09
CA ALA A 409 -23.29 -5.93 -17.50
C ALA A 409 -22.84 -7.21 -18.21
N PHE A 410 -23.72 -7.76 -19.04
CA PHE A 410 -23.57 -9.01 -19.80
C PHE A 410 -23.40 -10.28 -18.96
N PHE A 411 -23.51 -10.20 -17.62
CA PHE A 411 -23.36 -11.37 -16.76
C PHE A 411 -24.57 -12.30 -16.88
N ARG A 412 -24.31 -13.61 -16.93
CA ARG A 412 -25.32 -14.67 -16.89
C ARG A 412 -24.84 -15.77 -15.95
N VAL A 413 -25.77 -16.33 -15.17
CA VAL A 413 -25.48 -17.50 -14.34
C VAL A 413 -25.17 -18.68 -15.28
N PRO A 414 -24.00 -19.34 -15.17
CA PRO A 414 -23.67 -20.48 -16.01
C PRO A 414 -24.54 -21.69 -15.63
N THR A 415 -25.51 -22.02 -16.48
CA THR A 415 -26.49 -23.11 -16.26
C THR A 415 -26.21 -24.38 -17.05
N GLY A 416 -24.94 -24.66 -17.38
CA GLY A 416 -24.57 -25.83 -18.19
C GLY A 416 -25.26 -25.84 -19.57
N ASN A 417 -25.63 -27.02 -20.08
CA ASN A 417 -26.25 -27.20 -21.41
C ASN A 417 -27.68 -26.64 -21.55
N LEU A 418 -28.24 -25.98 -20.53
CA LEU A 418 -29.53 -25.30 -20.61
C LEU A 418 -29.37 -23.91 -21.26
N HIS A 419 -29.11 -23.90 -22.57
CA HIS A 419 -29.14 -22.72 -23.44
C HIS A 419 -30.57 -22.21 -23.73
N ASN A 420 -31.58 -22.62 -22.96
CA ASN A 420 -32.97 -22.46 -23.37
C ASN A 420 -33.60 -21.07 -23.08
N VAL A 421 -32.94 -20.23 -22.27
CA VAL A 421 -33.49 -18.91 -21.90
C VAL A 421 -32.77 -17.82 -22.69
N LYS A 422 -33.53 -17.14 -23.56
CA LYS A 422 -33.06 -16.05 -24.44
C LYS A 422 -32.84 -14.76 -23.63
N GLY A 423 -31.63 -14.19 -23.72
CA GLY A 423 -31.31 -12.91 -23.06
C GLY A 423 -29.82 -12.55 -23.13
N PHE A 424 -29.53 -11.25 -23.19
CA PHE A 424 -28.18 -10.71 -23.36
C PHE A 424 -27.42 -10.42 -22.05
N GLY A 425 -28.08 -10.55 -20.89
CA GLY A 425 -27.47 -10.26 -19.59
C GLY A 425 -27.35 -8.77 -19.25
N LEU A 426 -28.21 -7.93 -19.82
CA LEU A 426 -28.11 -6.46 -19.69
C LEU A 426 -29.29 -5.80 -18.98
N GLY A 427 -30.42 -6.51 -18.85
CA GLY A 427 -31.60 -5.96 -18.18
C GLY A 427 -31.31 -5.59 -16.72
N LEU A 428 -30.65 -6.46 -15.95
CA LEU A 428 -30.34 -6.19 -14.54
C LEU A 428 -29.26 -5.11 -14.35
N SER A 429 -28.29 -4.99 -15.25
CA SER A 429 -27.31 -3.90 -15.20
C SER A 429 -27.97 -2.55 -15.51
N TYR A 430 -28.92 -2.51 -16.46
CA TYR A 430 -29.74 -1.34 -16.73
C TYR A 430 -30.57 -0.95 -15.51
N VAL A 431 -31.30 -1.90 -14.92
CA VAL A 431 -32.09 -1.67 -13.69
C VAL A 431 -31.21 -1.06 -12.60
N LYS A 432 -30.04 -1.65 -12.32
CA LYS A 432 -29.11 -1.11 -11.32
C LYS A 432 -28.66 0.31 -11.65
N LYS A 433 -28.31 0.61 -12.91
CA LYS A 433 -27.90 1.96 -13.35
C LYS A 433 -29.02 2.98 -13.12
N ILE A 434 -30.25 2.68 -13.54
CA ILE A 434 -31.42 3.57 -13.38
C ILE A 434 -31.73 3.82 -11.90
N ILE A 435 -31.76 2.77 -11.08
CA ILE A 435 -32.03 2.90 -9.65
C ILE A 435 -30.95 3.74 -8.94
N MET A 436 -29.68 3.55 -9.31
CA MET A 436 -28.58 4.37 -8.78
C MET A 436 -28.69 5.85 -9.21
N LEU A 437 -29.09 6.14 -10.45
CA LEU A 437 -29.30 7.52 -10.92
C LEU A 437 -30.48 8.21 -10.22
N HIS A 438 -31.44 7.44 -9.72
CA HIS A 438 -32.50 7.93 -8.82
C HIS A 438 -32.03 8.11 -7.36
N GLY A 439 -30.77 7.82 -7.04
CA GLY A 439 -30.23 7.87 -5.68
C GLY A 439 -30.61 6.67 -4.81
N GLY A 440 -31.15 5.62 -5.41
CA GLY A 440 -31.63 4.42 -4.73
C GLY A 440 -30.66 3.26 -4.72
N THR A 441 -31.14 2.13 -4.21
CA THR A 441 -30.41 0.85 -4.19
C THR A 441 -31.30 -0.30 -4.64
N ILE A 442 -30.70 -1.34 -5.23
CA ILE A 442 -31.37 -2.59 -5.57
C ILE A 442 -30.62 -3.76 -4.93
N THR A 443 -31.36 -4.68 -4.34
CA THR A 443 -30.84 -5.91 -3.75
C THR A 443 -31.65 -7.12 -4.23
N VAL A 444 -31.10 -8.31 -4.05
CA VAL A 444 -31.77 -9.57 -4.38
C VAL A 444 -31.69 -10.51 -3.19
N THR A 445 -32.80 -11.17 -2.88
CA THR A 445 -32.84 -12.30 -1.94
C THR A 445 -33.36 -13.50 -2.72
N SER A 446 -32.54 -14.54 -2.87
CA SER A 446 -32.92 -15.71 -3.64
C SER A 446 -32.39 -16.99 -3.00
N GLU A 447 -33.18 -18.05 -3.13
CA GLU A 447 -32.81 -19.41 -2.76
C GLU A 447 -33.04 -20.32 -3.97
N GLN A 448 -32.09 -21.22 -4.23
CA GLN A 448 -32.16 -22.13 -5.36
C GLN A 448 -33.44 -22.98 -5.27
N GLU A 449 -34.15 -23.10 -6.39
CA GLU A 449 -35.45 -23.81 -6.54
C GLU A 449 -36.64 -23.22 -5.78
N LYS A 450 -36.49 -22.08 -5.08
CA LYS A 450 -37.61 -21.41 -4.39
C LYS A 450 -37.99 -20.05 -4.99
N GLY A 451 -37.22 -19.55 -5.95
CA GLY A 451 -37.42 -18.27 -6.62
C GLY A 451 -36.52 -17.15 -6.12
N SER A 452 -36.81 -15.94 -6.57
CA SER A 452 -36.04 -14.74 -6.24
C SER A 452 -36.96 -13.58 -5.86
N GLU A 453 -36.48 -12.70 -4.98
CA GLU A 453 -37.11 -11.43 -4.67
C GLU A 453 -36.11 -10.30 -4.92
N PHE A 454 -36.42 -9.45 -5.90
CA PHE A 454 -35.70 -8.20 -6.16
C PHE A 454 -36.35 -7.07 -5.38
N ILE A 455 -35.53 -6.31 -4.65
CA ILE A 455 -35.99 -5.24 -3.76
C ILE A 455 -35.31 -3.95 -4.18
N ILE A 456 -36.10 -2.99 -4.65
CA ILE A 456 -35.68 -1.63 -5.01
C ILE A 456 -36.04 -0.70 -3.85
N HIS A 457 -35.10 0.16 -3.45
CA HIS A 457 -35.32 1.26 -2.52
C HIS A 457 -34.99 2.58 -3.21
N LEU A 458 -35.95 3.50 -3.23
CA LEU A 458 -35.80 4.84 -3.80
C LEU A 458 -36.07 5.89 -2.71
N PRO A 459 -35.15 6.85 -2.48
CA PRO A 459 -35.47 8.00 -1.63
C PRO A 459 -36.55 8.85 -2.33
N LEU A 460 -37.62 9.19 -1.61
CA LEU A 460 -38.70 10.06 -2.10
C LEU A 460 -38.40 11.54 -1.91
#